data_AF-A0A087H5H7-F1
#
_entry.id   AF-A0A087H5H7-F1
#
_cell.length_a   1.000
_cell.length_b   1.000
_cell.length_c   1.000
_cell.angle_alpha   90.00
_cell.angle_beta   90.00
_cell.angle_gamma   90.00
#
_symmetry.space_group_name_H-M   'P 1'
#
loop_
_entity.id
_entity.type
_entity.pdbx_description
1 polymer ?
#
loop_
_entity_poly.entity_id
_entity_poly.type
_entity_poly.pdbx_seq_one_letter_code
_entity_poly.pdbx_strand_id
1 'polypeptide(L)'
;MEETVTSRILEEKIYVAVGSTVWKNTSNLIWALENYKGNKICIVHIHQPSPMIPVLGTKFEASTADEELVRAYRGKETAKTDKILQEYLSICLRKGVQAEKLCIEMDSIEKGIVETIYHHRIRKFVMGAAADKHYSMEAKMDEVRALSSLLSEFHRFVLPHTSTDSLQEVGNLNEQNEKESNLSSLDTFSHIGTSEVSLSVVQEEPNDSTSNVSVQRNGNEHDDKLRDQLNQVMAEAHNPKP
;
A
#
# COMPACT_ATOMS: atom_id res chain seq x y z
N MET A 1 15.60 -23.34 -42.85
CA MET A 1 14.43 -22.63 -42.27
C MET A 1 14.89 -22.12 -40.93
N GLU A 2 15.16 -20.83 -40.85
CA GLU A 2 15.66 -20.19 -39.65
C GLU A 2 14.53 -20.06 -38.64
N GLU A 3 14.53 -20.88 -37.60
CA GLU A 3 13.85 -20.58 -36.36
C GLU A 3 14.52 -19.35 -35.77
N THR A 4 14.08 -18.18 -36.22
CA THR A 4 14.46 -16.92 -35.61
C THR A 4 14.00 -16.96 -34.16
N VAL A 5 14.99 -17.09 -33.27
CA VAL A 5 14.92 -16.92 -31.83
C VAL A 5 14.18 -15.61 -31.54
N THR A 6 12.87 -15.72 -31.42
CA THR A 6 11.96 -14.64 -31.07
C THR A 6 11.77 -14.57 -29.56
N SER A 7 12.77 -15.02 -28.80
CA SER A 7 13.03 -14.55 -27.44
C SER A 7 13.53 -13.10 -27.46
N ARG A 8 12.93 -12.25 -28.30
CA ARG A 8 13.13 -10.80 -28.28
C ARG A 8 12.76 -10.34 -26.88
N ILE A 9 13.79 -10.06 -26.08
CA ILE A 9 13.81 -9.27 -24.86
C ILE A 9 12.41 -8.70 -24.58
N LEU A 10 11.56 -9.48 -23.90
CA LEU A 10 10.27 -8.95 -23.48
C LEU A 10 10.64 -7.97 -22.37
N GLU A 11 10.70 -6.69 -22.70
CA GLU A 11 11.05 -5.63 -21.77
C GLU A 11 10.15 -5.78 -20.54
N GLU A 12 10.76 -6.21 -19.45
CA GLU A 12 10.00 -6.76 -18.35
C GLU A 12 9.28 -5.63 -17.62
N LYS A 13 7.95 -5.64 -17.70
CA LYS A 13 7.11 -4.61 -17.13
C LYS A 13 6.80 -4.92 -15.68
N ILE A 14 7.12 -3.97 -14.80
CA ILE A 14 6.84 -4.07 -13.37
C ILE A 14 5.53 -3.34 -13.07
N TYR A 15 4.60 -4.04 -12.46
CA TYR A 15 3.33 -3.49 -12.04
C TYR A 15 3.42 -3.17 -10.55
N VAL A 16 3.07 -1.95 -10.17
CA VAL A 16 3.20 -1.46 -8.79
C VAL A 16 1.82 -1.07 -8.28
N ALA A 17 1.33 -1.78 -7.27
CA ALA A 17 0.08 -1.47 -6.61
C ALA A 17 0.18 -0.17 -5.80
N VAL A 18 -0.80 0.71 -5.97
CA VAL A 18 -0.90 1.97 -5.23
C VAL A 18 -2.30 2.19 -4.65
N GLY A 19 -2.35 2.78 -3.46
CA GLY A 19 -3.59 3.13 -2.78
C GLY A 19 -4.05 4.56 -3.07
N SER A 20 -5.25 4.89 -2.60
CA SER A 20 -5.88 6.22 -2.79
C SER A 20 -5.25 7.34 -1.95
N THR A 21 -4.25 7.04 -1.11
CA THR A 21 -3.52 8.02 -0.30
C THR A 21 -2.05 8.01 -0.72
N VAL A 22 -1.62 9.01 -1.48
CA VAL A 22 -0.28 9.05 -2.10
C VAL A 22 0.82 8.89 -1.06
N TRP A 23 0.89 9.80 -0.08
CA TRP A 23 1.97 9.82 0.91
C TRP A 23 2.16 8.50 1.69
N LYS A 24 1.08 7.73 1.92
CA LYS A 24 1.16 6.43 2.62
C LYS A 24 1.76 5.33 1.75
N ASN A 25 1.60 5.42 0.44
CA ASN A 25 1.98 4.38 -0.50
C ASN A 25 3.19 4.79 -1.36
N THR A 26 3.68 6.03 -1.21
CA THR A 26 4.87 6.53 -1.91
C THR A 26 6.10 5.66 -1.67
N SER A 27 6.30 5.15 -0.45
CA SER A 27 7.46 4.31 -0.12
C SER A 27 7.54 3.04 -0.98
N ASN A 28 6.39 2.41 -1.25
CA ASN A 28 6.32 1.22 -2.12
C ASN A 28 6.74 1.57 -3.56
N LEU A 29 6.26 2.70 -4.08
CA LEU A 29 6.62 3.18 -5.40
C LEU A 29 8.11 3.54 -5.50
N ILE A 30 8.65 4.27 -4.51
CA ILE A 30 10.07 4.63 -4.48
C ILE A 30 10.93 3.36 -4.44
N TRP A 31 10.59 2.40 -3.59
CA TRP A 31 11.31 1.12 -3.53
C TRP A 31 11.30 0.42 -4.90
N ALA A 32 10.15 0.36 -5.58
CA ALA A 32 10.07 -0.26 -6.91
C ALA A 32 10.95 0.46 -7.94
N LEU A 33 10.94 1.79 -7.96
CA LEU A 33 11.76 2.59 -8.89
C LEU A 33 13.26 2.40 -8.67
N GLU A 34 13.68 2.21 -7.41
CA GLU A 34 15.09 2.05 -7.05
C GLU A 34 15.61 0.65 -7.31
N ASN A 35 14.76 -0.38 -7.16
CA ASN A 35 15.12 -1.79 -7.36
C ASN A 35 14.96 -2.28 -8.80
N TYR A 36 14.08 -1.65 -9.59
CA TYR A 36 13.80 -2.04 -10.97
C TYR A 36 14.22 -0.97 -12.00
N LYS A 37 15.45 -0.46 -11.86
CA LYS A 37 16.00 0.53 -12.79
C LYS A 37 16.07 -0.05 -14.21
N GLY A 38 15.67 0.76 -15.19
CA GLY A 38 15.66 0.37 -16.61
C GLY A 38 14.44 -0.44 -17.06
N ASN A 39 13.59 -0.88 -16.13
CA ASN A 39 12.36 -1.59 -16.48
C ASN A 39 11.20 -0.62 -16.74
N LYS A 40 10.25 -1.03 -17.58
CA LYS A 40 8.98 -0.32 -17.75
C LYS A 40 8.16 -0.45 -16.47
N ILE A 41 7.63 0.67 -15.99
CA ILE A 41 6.79 0.71 -14.78
C ILE A 41 5.33 0.97 -15.17
N CYS A 42 4.41 0.24 -14.55
CA CYS A 42 2.99 0.51 -14.61
C CYS A 42 2.41 0.62 -13.20
N ILE A 43 1.80 1.77 -12.92
CA ILE A 43 1.08 2.02 -11.69
C ILE A 43 -0.29 1.34 -11.79
N VAL A 44 -0.62 0.49 -10.83
CA VAL A 44 -1.89 -0.22 -10.75
C VAL A 44 -2.69 0.31 -9.58
N HIS A 45 -3.90 0.78 -9.84
CA HIS A 45 -4.85 1.18 -8.80
C HIS A 45 -6.16 0.42 -8.98
N ILE A 46 -6.62 -0.24 -7.91
CA ILE A 46 -7.97 -0.79 -7.86
C ILE A 46 -8.87 0.27 -7.22
N HIS A 47 -9.76 0.83 -8.03
CA HIS A 47 -10.79 1.75 -7.57
C HIS A 47 -11.97 0.92 -7.06
N GLN A 48 -12.28 1.03 -5.77
CA GLN A 48 -13.50 0.50 -5.20
C GLN A 48 -14.51 1.64 -5.08
N PRO A 49 -15.57 1.69 -5.91
CA PRO A 49 -16.59 2.71 -5.81
C PRO A 49 -17.28 2.64 -4.45
N SER A 50 -17.50 3.79 -3.80
CA SER A 50 -18.20 3.81 -2.50
C SER A 50 -19.58 3.15 -2.62
N PRO A 51 -19.95 2.17 -1.79
CA PRO A 51 -21.29 1.61 -1.79
C PRO A 51 -22.32 2.64 -1.31
N MET A 52 -21.88 3.67 -0.60
CA MET A 52 -22.73 4.72 -0.01
C MET A 52 -22.50 6.07 -0.69
N ILE A 53 -23.60 6.73 -1.07
CA ILE A 53 -23.62 8.06 -1.68
C ILE A 53 -24.07 9.08 -0.63
N PRO A 54 -23.26 10.12 -0.35
CA PRO A 54 -23.65 11.19 0.54
C PRO A 54 -24.65 12.13 -0.16
N VAL A 55 -25.83 12.28 0.43
CA VAL A 55 -26.90 13.19 -0.04
C VAL A 55 -27.39 14.01 1.14
N LEU A 56 -27.23 15.34 1.07
CA LEU A 56 -27.73 16.31 2.07
C LEU A 56 -27.44 15.93 3.54
N GLY A 57 -26.20 15.50 3.83
CA GLY A 57 -25.78 15.16 5.19
C GLY A 57 -26.14 13.73 5.64
N THR A 58 -26.86 12.97 4.81
CA THR A 58 -27.14 11.54 5.01
C THR A 58 -26.41 10.70 3.97
N LYS A 59 -26.40 9.37 4.15
CA LYS A 59 -25.76 8.43 3.22
C LYS A 59 -26.80 7.41 2.77
N PHE A 60 -26.88 7.18 1.46
CA PHE A 60 -27.77 6.19 0.85
C PHE A 60 -26.96 5.11 0.14
N GLU A 61 -27.50 3.89 0.06
CA GLU A 61 -26.89 2.87 -0.79
C GLU A 61 -26.99 3.31 -2.25
N ALA A 62 -25.91 3.16 -3.01
CA ALA A 62 -25.86 3.54 -4.41
C ALA A 62 -26.91 2.81 -5.27
N SER A 63 -27.35 1.62 -4.85
CA SER A 63 -28.42 0.83 -5.48
C SER A 63 -29.82 1.43 -5.31
N THR A 64 -30.03 2.25 -4.28
CA THR A 64 -31.34 2.81 -3.90
C THR A 64 -31.41 4.33 -4.08
N ALA A 65 -30.25 4.96 -4.28
CA ALA A 65 -30.14 6.40 -4.50
C ALA A 65 -30.57 6.80 -5.91
N ASP A 66 -30.91 8.07 -6.07
CA ASP A 66 -31.19 8.68 -7.36
C ASP A 66 -30.02 8.52 -8.34
N GLU A 67 -30.31 8.09 -9.57
CA GLU A 67 -29.28 7.73 -10.56
C GLU A 67 -28.42 8.92 -10.99
N GLU A 68 -29.00 10.12 -11.06
CA GLU A 68 -28.26 11.33 -11.41
C GLU A 68 -27.27 11.71 -10.30
N LEU A 69 -27.70 11.61 -9.04
CA LEU A 69 -26.84 11.80 -7.88
C LEU A 69 -25.72 10.75 -7.81
N VAL A 70 -26.04 9.48 -8.07
CA VAL A 70 -25.03 8.41 -8.15
C VAL A 70 -24.01 8.75 -9.22
N ARG A 71 -24.46 9.09 -10.44
CA ARG A 71 -23.58 9.42 -11.56
C ARG A 71 -22.69 10.61 -11.27
N ALA A 72 -23.24 11.68 -10.70
CA ALA A 72 -22.46 12.85 -10.30
C ALA A 72 -21.40 12.50 -9.25
N TYR A 73 -21.77 11.68 -8.25
CA TYR A 73 -20.83 11.23 -7.23
C TYR A 73 -19.72 10.33 -7.80
N ARG A 74 -20.06 9.36 -8.66
CA ARG A 74 -19.08 8.53 -9.37
C ARG A 74 -18.13 9.38 -10.21
N GLY A 75 -18.63 10.40 -10.90
CA GLY A 75 -17.79 11.36 -11.62
C GLY A 75 -16.76 12.05 -10.72
N LYS A 76 -17.17 12.43 -9.50
CA LYS A 76 -16.26 13.01 -8.49
C LYS A 76 -15.22 12.00 -7.99
N GLU A 77 -15.62 10.75 -7.77
CA GLU A 77 -14.70 9.67 -7.40
C GLU A 77 -13.65 9.44 -8.49
N THR A 78 -14.09 9.33 -9.75
CA THR A 78 -13.19 9.17 -10.91
C THR A 78 -12.22 10.33 -11.05
N ALA A 79 -12.68 11.58 -10.92
CA ALA A 79 -11.82 12.75 -10.98
C ALA A 79 -10.77 12.77 -9.86
N LYS A 80 -11.17 12.35 -8.65
CA LYS A 80 -10.25 12.21 -7.52
C LYS A 80 -9.21 11.11 -7.78
N THR A 81 -9.63 9.96 -8.27
CA THR A 81 -8.75 8.84 -8.62
C THR A 81 -7.75 9.23 -9.72
N ASP A 82 -8.19 9.96 -10.75
CA ASP A 82 -7.28 10.44 -11.79
C ASP A 82 -6.22 11.39 -11.20
N LYS A 83 -6.63 12.34 -10.35
CA LYS A 83 -5.68 13.24 -9.67
C LYS A 83 -4.61 12.47 -8.88
N ILE A 84 -5.02 11.43 -8.14
CA ILE A 84 -4.10 10.55 -7.39
C ILE A 84 -3.12 9.85 -8.34
N LEU A 85 -3.61 9.28 -9.44
CA LEU A 85 -2.78 8.59 -10.42
C LEU A 85 -1.79 9.55 -11.11
N GLN A 86 -2.21 10.77 -11.44
CA GLN A 86 -1.31 11.80 -11.99
C GLN A 86 -0.21 12.20 -11.01
N GLU A 87 -0.49 12.21 -9.71
CA GLU A 87 0.51 12.50 -8.69
C GLU A 87 1.59 11.41 -8.63
N TYR A 88 1.19 10.13 -8.69
CA TYR A 88 2.16 9.02 -8.80
C TYR A 88 2.96 9.06 -10.10
N LEU A 89 2.33 9.36 -11.24
CA LEU A 89 3.04 9.55 -12.51
C LEU A 89 4.07 10.68 -12.41
N SER A 90 3.74 11.77 -11.73
CA SER A 90 4.66 12.89 -11.47
C SER A 90 5.83 12.49 -10.56
N ILE A 91 5.61 11.59 -9.59
CA ILE A 91 6.69 11.01 -8.78
C ILE A 91 7.65 10.19 -9.66
N CYS A 92 7.11 9.32 -10.53
CA CYS A 92 7.92 8.54 -11.48
C CYS A 92 8.73 9.44 -12.41
N LEU A 93 8.09 10.47 -12.98
CA LEU A 93 8.75 11.40 -13.91
C LEU A 93 9.90 12.16 -13.23
N ARG A 94 9.70 12.63 -11.98
CA ARG A 94 10.78 13.28 -11.20
C ARG A 94 11.94 12.35 -10.89
N LYS A 95 11.71 11.03 -10.87
CA LYS A 95 12.74 9.99 -10.75
C LYS A 95 13.32 9.55 -12.10
N GLY A 96 12.95 10.21 -13.19
CA GLY A 96 13.45 9.92 -14.54
C GLY A 96 12.79 8.71 -15.21
N VAL A 97 11.64 8.25 -14.71
CA VAL A 97 10.93 7.07 -15.22
C VAL A 97 9.60 7.49 -15.82
N GLN A 98 9.41 7.19 -17.11
CA GLN A 98 8.11 7.31 -17.75
C GLN A 98 7.27 6.07 -17.41
N ALA A 99 6.28 6.24 -16.53
CA ALA A 99 5.39 5.16 -16.12
C ALA A 99 4.05 5.21 -16.87
N GLU A 100 3.45 4.04 -17.03
CA GLU A 100 2.05 3.89 -17.45
C GLU A 100 1.13 3.80 -16.22
N LYS A 101 -0.19 3.95 -16.43
CA LYS A 101 -1.20 3.70 -15.40
C LYS A 101 -2.24 2.69 -15.85
N LEU A 102 -2.71 1.87 -14.93
CA LEU A 102 -3.82 0.94 -15.08
C LEU A 102 -4.75 1.12 -13.88
N CYS A 103 -5.98 1.55 -14.15
CA CYS A 103 -7.01 1.72 -13.13
C CYS A 103 -8.13 0.73 -13.41
N ILE A 104 -8.49 -0.07 -12.43
CA ILE A 104 -9.53 -1.10 -12.55
C ILE A 104 -10.57 -0.84 -11.48
N GLU A 105 -11.83 -0.74 -11.89
CA GLU A 105 -12.96 -0.64 -10.98
C GLU A 105 -13.38 -2.03 -10.53
N MET A 106 -13.47 -2.27 -9.22
CA MET A 106 -13.87 -3.56 -8.65
C MET A 106 -14.57 -3.39 -7.30
N ASP A 107 -15.48 -4.30 -6.98
CA ASP A 107 -16.20 -4.36 -5.70
C ASP A 107 -15.30 -4.72 -4.51
N SER A 108 -14.22 -5.47 -4.73
CA SER A 108 -13.18 -5.82 -3.76
C SER A 108 -11.79 -5.49 -4.31
N ILE A 109 -10.94 -4.92 -3.46
CA ILE A 109 -9.56 -4.58 -3.82
C ILE A 109 -8.76 -5.87 -4.07
N GLU A 110 -8.93 -6.87 -3.21
CA GLU A 110 -8.24 -8.16 -3.26
C GLU A 110 -8.58 -8.90 -4.54
N LYS A 111 -9.88 -8.99 -4.85
CA LYS A 111 -10.38 -9.58 -6.09
C LYS A 111 -9.87 -8.80 -7.31
N GLY A 112 -9.92 -7.47 -7.25
CA GLY A 112 -9.40 -6.61 -8.30
C GLY A 112 -7.92 -6.87 -8.59
N ILE A 113 -7.08 -7.04 -7.56
CA ILE A 113 -5.67 -7.41 -7.72
C ILE A 113 -5.52 -8.76 -8.42
N VAL A 114 -6.21 -9.80 -7.93
CA VAL A 114 -6.13 -11.16 -8.50
C VAL A 114 -6.56 -11.17 -9.98
N GLU A 115 -7.70 -10.56 -10.28
CA GLU A 115 -8.21 -10.48 -11.65
C GLU A 115 -7.28 -9.66 -12.56
N THR A 116 -6.71 -8.56 -12.04
CA THR A 116 -5.73 -7.76 -12.78
C THR A 116 -4.52 -8.60 -13.16
N ILE A 117 -3.95 -9.35 -12.22
CA ILE A 117 -2.78 -10.20 -12.46
C ILE A 117 -3.10 -11.26 -13.52
N TYR A 118 -4.26 -11.92 -13.38
CA TYR A 118 -4.70 -12.96 -14.29
C TYR A 118 -4.94 -12.44 -15.71
N HIS A 119 -5.78 -11.41 -15.87
CA HIS A 119 -6.18 -10.91 -17.18
C HIS A 119 -5.05 -10.22 -17.94
N HIS A 120 -4.20 -9.47 -17.24
CA HIS A 120 -3.06 -8.79 -17.86
C HIS A 120 -1.80 -9.66 -17.94
N ARG A 121 -1.87 -10.92 -17.49
CA ARG A 121 -0.74 -11.88 -17.47
C ARG A 121 0.49 -11.26 -16.80
N ILE A 122 0.28 -10.62 -15.66
CA ILE A 122 1.33 -9.89 -14.94
C ILE A 122 2.33 -10.90 -14.36
N ARG A 123 3.61 -10.72 -14.69
CA ARG A 123 4.70 -11.58 -14.21
C ARG A 123 5.46 -11.01 -13.03
N LYS A 124 5.49 -9.68 -12.88
CA LYS A 124 6.11 -8.97 -11.77
C LYS A 124 5.16 -7.93 -11.22
N PHE A 125 4.77 -8.13 -9.96
CA PHE A 125 3.83 -7.29 -9.24
C PHE A 125 4.44 -6.91 -7.89
N VAL A 126 4.48 -5.61 -7.60
CA VAL A 126 5.02 -5.05 -6.36
C VAL A 126 3.86 -4.49 -5.54
N MET A 127 3.75 -4.91 -4.28
CA MET A 127 2.72 -4.47 -3.35
C MET A 127 3.33 -4.17 -1.98
N GLY A 128 2.70 -3.26 -1.23
CA GLY A 128 3.10 -2.96 0.15
C GLY A 128 2.74 -4.12 1.09
N ALA A 129 3.58 -4.35 2.10
CA ALA A 129 3.45 -5.48 3.02
C ALA A 129 2.22 -5.42 3.94
N ALA A 130 1.68 -4.22 4.22
CA ALA A 130 0.38 -4.03 4.88
C ALA A 130 0.01 -2.54 4.86
N ALA A 131 -1.23 -2.21 4.48
CA ALA A 131 -1.85 -0.92 4.82
C ALA A 131 -2.74 -1.03 6.08
N ASP A 132 -2.95 -2.25 6.56
CA ASP A 132 -3.84 -2.52 7.68
C ASP A 132 -3.17 -2.27 9.01
N LYS A 133 -3.87 -1.55 9.89
CA LYS A 133 -3.45 -1.28 11.27
C LYS A 133 -3.45 -2.55 12.14
N HIS A 134 -3.79 -3.70 11.54
CA HIS A 134 -3.97 -4.99 12.19
C HIS A 134 -2.97 -6.07 11.73
N TYR A 135 -1.99 -5.72 10.89
CA TYR A 135 -0.86 -6.62 10.64
C TYR A 135 0.07 -6.59 11.86
N SER A 136 -0.34 -7.32 12.91
CA SER A 136 0.34 -7.36 14.20
C SER A 136 1.64 -8.15 14.09
N MET A 137 2.57 -7.88 15.01
CA MET A 137 3.71 -8.77 15.21
C MET A 137 3.25 -10.19 15.59
N GLU A 138 2.09 -10.34 16.24
CA GLU A 138 1.43 -11.65 16.42
C GLU A 138 1.26 -12.38 15.09
N ALA A 139 0.64 -11.77 14.07
CA ALA A 139 0.39 -12.42 12.79
C ALA A 139 1.70 -12.83 12.09
N LYS A 140 2.73 -11.99 12.19
CA LYS A 140 4.08 -12.30 11.68
C LYS A 140 4.73 -13.46 12.44
N MET A 141 4.59 -13.49 13.76
CA MET A 141 5.16 -14.55 14.61
C MET A 141 4.39 -15.85 14.46
N ASP A 142 3.09 -15.81 14.20
CA ASP A 142 2.28 -17.00 13.91
C ASP A 142 2.67 -17.62 12.57
N GLU A 143 2.97 -16.81 11.54
CA GLU A 143 3.52 -17.30 10.28
C GLU A 143 4.92 -17.92 10.48
N VAL A 144 5.82 -17.25 11.21
CA VAL A 144 7.15 -17.78 11.54
C VAL A 144 7.06 -19.06 12.37
N ARG A 145 6.12 -19.15 13.30
CA ARG A 145 5.88 -20.35 14.13
C ARG A 145 5.33 -21.50 13.29
N ALA A 146 4.40 -21.22 12.38
CA ALA A 146 3.87 -22.22 11.46
C ALA A 146 4.96 -22.79 10.54
N LEU A 147 5.81 -21.92 9.98
CA LEU A 147 6.96 -22.33 9.18
C LEU A 147 7.98 -23.14 9.99
N SER A 148 8.29 -22.72 11.22
CA SER A 148 9.19 -23.46 12.13
C SER A 148 8.64 -24.84 12.50
N SER A 149 7.32 -24.94 12.74
CA SER A 149 6.64 -26.20 13.00
C SER A 149 6.73 -27.15 11.80
N LEU A 150 6.44 -26.65 10.59
CA LEU A 150 6.56 -27.44 9.35
C LEU A 150 7.99 -27.93 9.11
N LEU A 151 8.99 -27.08 9.36
CA LEU A 151 10.41 -27.46 9.27
C LEU A 151 10.78 -28.53 10.30
N SER A 152 10.28 -28.43 11.53
CA SER A 152 10.52 -29.43 12.58
C SER A 152 9.86 -30.77 12.23
N GLU A 153 8.63 -30.75 11.71
CA GLU A 153 7.95 -31.95 11.24
C GLU A 153 8.69 -32.59 10.05
N PHE A 154 9.12 -31.79 9.09
CA PHE A 154 9.91 -32.26 7.96
C PHE A 154 11.23 -32.88 8.44
N HIS A 155 11.91 -32.27 9.41
CA HIS A 155 13.15 -32.81 9.98
C HIS A 155 12.94 -34.18 10.65
N ARG A 156 11.80 -34.37 11.33
CA ARG A 156 11.38 -35.66 11.91
C ARG A 156 11.06 -36.72 10.84
N PHE A 157 10.56 -36.33 9.67
CA PHE A 157 10.28 -37.25 8.56
C PHE A 157 11.52 -37.63 7.76
N VAL A 158 12.51 -36.74 7.65
CA VAL A 158 13.69 -36.94 6.79
C VAL A 158 14.85 -37.60 7.55
N LEU A 159 14.95 -37.47 8.87
CA LEU A 159 16.01 -38.10 9.68
C LEU A 159 15.43 -38.87 10.89
N PRO A 160 15.07 -40.16 10.73
CA PRO A 160 14.71 -41.00 11.86
C PRO A 160 15.98 -41.41 12.63
N HIS A 161 16.14 -40.83 13.81
CA HIS A 161 16.98 -41.26 14.93
C HIS A 161 18.48 -40.93 14.88
N THR A 162 18.91 -40.11 15.84
CA THR A 162 19.89 -40.58 16.83
C THR A 162 19.33 -40.32 18.22
N SER A 163 19.04 -41.40 18.97
CA SER A 163 18.71 -41.30 20.38
C SER A 163 19.91 -40.70 21.12
N THR A 164 19.75 -39.54 21.73
CA THR A 164 20.72 -39.02 22.69
C THR A 164 20.33 -39.50 24.08
N ASP A 165 20.92 -40.62 24.48
CA ASP A 165 21.01 -41.00 25.89
C ASP A 165 21.82 -39.96 26.64
N SER A 166 21.27 -39.48 27.74
CA SER A 166 21.91 -38.54 28.66
C SER A 166 22.99 -39.24 29.48
N LEU A 167 24.25 -38.86 29.29
CA LEU A 167 25.27 -38.97 30.33
C LEU A 167 26.00 -37.64 30.52
N GLN A 168 25.95 -37.22 31.78
CA GLN A 168 26.53 -36.05 32.38
C GLN A 168 27.90 -36.44 32.93
N GLU A 169 29.01 -35.82 32.48
CA GLU A 169 30.14 -35.43 33.33
C GLU A 169 31.28 -34.74 32.55
N VAL A 170 31.50 -33.47 32.91
CA VAL A 170 32.76 -32.83 33.33
C VAL A 170 34.08 -33.18 32.60
N GLY A 171 34.72 -32.15 32.01
CA GLY A 171 36.16 -32.18 31.74
C GLY A 171 36.64 -31.07 30.81
N ASN A 172 37.32 -30.07 31.36
CA ASN A 172 37.89 -28.90 30.70
C ASN A 172 39.32 -29.20 30.18
N LEU A 173 39.68 -28.70 28.99
CA LEU A 173 40.97 -28.04 28.60
C LEU A 173 41.52 -28.38 27.18
N ASN A 174 41.74 -27.28 26.44
CA ASN A 174 42.78 -26.92 25.46
C ASN A 174 43.09 -27.71 24.16
N GLU A 175 42.87 -26.98 23.05
CA GLU A 175 43.73 -26.70 21.87
C GLU A 175 44.66 -27.80 21.31
N GLN A 176 44.43 -28.20 20.05
CA GLN A 176 45.24 -27.80 18.87
C GLN A 176 44.84 -28.55 17.58
N ASN A 177 44.51 -27.75 16.56
CA ASN A 177 44.79 -27.85 15.12
C ASN A 177 44.45 -29.08 14.22
N GLU A 178 43.73 -28.69 13.15
CA GLU A 178 43.90 -29.07 11.74
C GLU A 178 43.49 -30.47 11.25
N LYS A 179 42.33 -30.56 10.57
CA LYS A 179 42.29 -30.59 9.09
C LYS A 179 40.87 -30.61 8.51
N GLU A 180 40.77 -29.92 7.38
CA GLU A 180 39.60 -29.65 6.53
C GLU A 180 38.84 -30.90 6.05
N SER A 181 37.52 -30.77 5.93
CA SER A 181 36.83 -31.10 4.67
C SER A 181 35.44 -30.42 4.61
N ASN A 182 35.45 -29.32 3.85
CA ASN A 182 34.38 -28.67 3.11
C ASN A 182 32.99 -29.35 3.03
N LEU A 183 31.95 -28.63 3.47
CA LEU A 183 30.85 -28.27 2.56
C LEU A 183 30.25 -26.92 2.98
N SER A 184 30.41 -25.92 2.11
CA SER A 184 29.69 -24.64 2.06
C SER A 184 28.21 -24.90 1.71
N SER A 185 27.20 -24.04 1.89
CA SER A 185 27.11 -22.59 1.93
C SER A 185 25.65 -22.25 2.30
N LEU A 186 25.41 -21.30 3.22
CA LEU A 186 24.54 -20.12 3.06
C LEU A 186 24.29 -19.46 4.44
N ASP A 187 25.29 -18.70 4.90
CA ASP A 187 25.04 -17.53 5.73
C ASP A 187 24.93 -16.34 4.79
N THR A 188 23.74 -15.76 4.63
CA THR A 188 23.62 -14.36 4.18
C THR A 188 22.30 -13.75 4.65
N PHE A 189 22.42 -12.57 5.26
CA PHE A 189 21.38 -11.60 5.65
C PHE A 189 20.79 -11.69 7.07
N SER A 190 21.67 -11.59 8.06
CA SER A 190 21.36 -10.84 9.29
C SER A 190 21.95 -9.43 9.19
N HIS A 191 21.25 -8.47 8.60
CA HIS A 191 21.47 -7.02 8.84
C HIS A 191 20.19 -6.27 8.45
N ILE A 192 19.30 -6.05 9.43
CA ILE A 192 18.33 -4.96 9.39
C ILE A 192 18.59 -4.13 10.64
N GLY A 193 18.98 -2.88 10.40
CA GLY A 193 19.45 -1.94 11.39
C GLY A 193 18.42 -1.71 12.50
N THR A 194 18.93 -1.81 13.72
CA THR A 194 18.36 -1.21 14.91
C THR A 194 18.36 0.32 14.74
N SER A 195 17.19 0.94 14.82
CA SER A 195 17.11 2.35 15.20
C SER A 195 16.49 2.40 16.58
N GLU A 196 17.32 2.75 17.55
CA GLU A 196 16.91 3.05 18.92
C GLU A 196 15.93 4.24 18.89
N VAL A 197 14.69 4.01 19.31
CA VAL A 197 13.81 5.09 19.73
C VAL A 197 13.95 5.19 21.25
N SER A 198 14.59 6.27 21.71
CA SER A 198 14.57 6.67 23.11
C SER A 198 13.12 6.91 23.54
N LEU A 199 12.65 6.10 24.50
CA LEU A 199 11.44 6.36 25.26
C LEU A 199 11.63 7.67 26.06
N SER A 200 10.83 8.68 25.76
CA SER A 200 10.47 9.68 26.77
C SER A 200 8.98 9.55 27.10
N VAL A 201 8.75 9.41 28.40
CA VAL A 201 7.49 9.20 29.12
C VAL A 201 6.45 10.26 28.73
N VAL A 202 5.27 9.83 28.29
CA VAL A 202 4.07 10.67 28.24
C VAL A 202 3.42 10.62 29.62
N GLN A 203 3.42 11.76 30.33
CA GLN A 203 2.53 11.99 31.46
C GLN A 203 1.26 12.69 30.94
N GLU A 204 0.12 12.10 31.27
CA GLU A 204 -1.24 12.61 31.10
C GLU A 204 -1.57 13.47 32.36
N GLU A 205 -1.93 14.75 32.23
CA GLU A 205 -3.29 15.37 32.31
C GLU A 205 -3.10 16.79 32.96
N PRO A 206 -4.13 17.62 33.22
CA PRO A 206 -4.94 18.45 32.31
C PRO A 206 -4.84 19.96 32.64
N ASN A 207 -5.39 20.83 31.76
CA ASN A 207 -6.14 22.08 32.05
C ASN A 207 -5.91 23.22 31.04
N ASP A 208 -7.03 23.60 30.42
CA ASP A 208 -7.61 24.94 30.34
C ASP A 208 -6.68 26.15 30.22
N SER A 209 -6.68 26.80 29.04
CA SER A 209 -6.59 28.26 28.89
C SER A 209 -6.76 28.70 27.42
N THR A 210 -7.83 29.44 27.22
CA THR A 210 -8.10 30.38 26.12
C THR A 210 -6.85 31.13 25.64
N SER A 211 -6.56 31.12 24.33
CA SER A 211 -5.90 32.24 23.68
C SER A 211 -6.33 32.39 22.23
N ASN A 212 -6.75 33.61 21.91
CA ASN A 212 -7.15 34.07 20.59
C ASN A 212 -5.93 34.18 19.67
N VAL A 213 -5.99 33.58 18.49
CA VAL A 213 -5.15 33.98 17.35
C VAL A 213 -6.03 34.13 16.11
N SER A 214 -6.25 35.39 15.75
CA SER A 214 -6.79 35.84 14.49
C SER A 214 -5.85 35.46 13.34
N VAL A 215 -6.34 34.65 12.40
CA VAL A 215 -5.70 34.41 11.10
C VAL A 215 -6.63 34.94 10.01
N GLN A 216 -6.14 35.92 9.25
CA GLN A 216 -6.80 36.54 8.11
C GLN A 216 -7.14 35.48 7.06
N ARG A 217 -8.44 35.41 6.72
CA ARG A 217 -8.95 34.65 5.58
C ARG A 217 -8.68 35.46 4.30
N ASN A 218 -7.81 34.96 3.44
CA ASN A 218 -7.87 35.31 2.03
C ASN A 218 -9.09 34.60 1.43
N GLY A 219 -10.19 35.34 1.29
CA GLY A 219 -11.41 34.90 0.63
C GLY A 219 -11.23 34.92 -0.88
N ASN A 220 -11.66 33.84 -1.53
CA ASN A 220 -11.67 33.69 -2.97
C ASN A 220 -12.86 34.51 -3.50
N GLU A 221 -12.58 35.68 -4.09
CA GLU A 221 -13.56 36.66 -4.59
C GLU A 221 -14.60 36.07 -5.59
N HIS A 222 -14.28 34.92 -6.18
CA HIS A 222 -15.18 34.19 -7.08
C HIS A 222 -16.28 33.38 -6.36
N ASP A 223 -16.00 32.89 -5.15
CA ASP A 223 -16.95 32.05 -4.39
C ASP A 223 -17.99 32.91 -3.67
N ASP A 224 -17.61 34.10 -3.23
CA ASP A 224 -18.54 35.08 -2.63
C ASP A 224 -19.56 35.57 -3.66
N LYS A 225 -19.11 35.79 -4.91
CA LYS A 225 -20.00 36.21 -6.02
C LYS A 225 -21.03 35.14 -6.41
N LEU A 226 -20.69 33.86 -6.28
CA LEU A 226 -21.62 32.75 -6.52
C LEU A 226 -22.63 32.59 -5.39
N ARG A 227 -22.22 32.81 -4.15
CA ARG A 227 -23.12 32.83 -2.98
C ARG A 227 -24.11 33.99 -3.05
N ASP A 228 -23.66 35.17 -3.44
CA ASP A 228 -24.53 36.34 -3.57
C ASP A 228 -25.55 36.17 -4.71
N GLN A 229 -25.15 35.58 -5.84
CA GLN A 229 -26.08 35.23 -6.92
C GLN A 229 -27.13 34.20 -6.48
N LEU A 230 -26.73 33.19 -5.72
CA LEU A 230 -27.66 32.19 -5.19
C LEU A 230 -28.66 32.82 -4.20
N ASN A 231 -28.18 33.70 -3.33
CA ASN A 231 -29.05 34.40 -2.37
C ASN A 231 -30.05 35.35 -3.07
N GLN A 232 -29.63 36.01 -4.15
CA GLN A 232 -30.50 36.87 -4.95
C GLN A 232 -31.64 36.08 -5.64
N VAL A 233 -31.32 34.93 -6.25
CA VAL A 233 -32.31 34.07 -6.91
C VAL A 233 -33.32 33.51 -5.90
N MET A 234 -32.88 33.17 -4.70
CA MET A 234 -33.76 32.66 -3.64
C MET A 234 -34.69 33.74 -3.07
N ALA A 235 -34.25 35.00 -3.02
CA ALA A 235 -35.06 36.12 -2.57
C ALA A 235 -36.18 36.48 -3.56
N GLU A 236 -35.93 36.33 -4.86
CA GLU A 236 -36.93 36.58 -5.92
C GLU A 236 -38.02 35.50 -5.96
N ALA A 237 -37.71 34.26 -5.56
CA ALA A 237 -38.68 33.17 -5.51
C ALA A 237 -39.68 33.28 -4.33
N HIS A 238 -39.39 34.09 -3.30
CA HIS A 238 -40.23 34.20 -2.10
C HIS A 238 -41.13 35.44 -2.06
N ASN A 239 -41.08 36.32 -3.07
CA ASN A 239 -41.94 37.49 -3.13
C ASN A 239 -42.33 37.82 -4.58
N PRO A 240 -43.36 37.15 -5.14
CA PRO A 240 -43.84 37.51 -6.47
C PRO A 240 -44.43 38.92 -6.39
N LYS A 241 -43.89 39.86 -7.17
CA LYS A 241 -44.49 41.18 -7.34
C LYS A 241 -45.93 41.02 -7.82
N PRO A 242 -46.88 41.80 -7.30
CA PRO A 242 -48.27 41.82 -7.78
C PRO A 242 -48.38 42.35 -9.22
#